data_AF-A0A2H0Q708-F1
#
_entry.id   AF-A0A2H0Q708-F1
#
_cell.length_a   1.000
_cell.length_b   1.000
_cell.length_c   1.000
_cell.angle_alpha   90.00
_cell.angle_beta   90.00
_cell.angle_gamma   90.00
#
_symmetry.space_group_name_H-M   'P 1'
#
loop_
_entity.id
_entity.type
_entity.pdbx_description
1 polymer ?
#
loop_
_entity_poly.entity_id
_entity_poly.type
_entity_poly.pdbx_seq_one_letter_code
_entity_poly.pdbx_strand_id
1 'polypeptide(L)'
;MDKRKIILLALIFSISALIGSQNRSDVKAIKVKPVASPTTKTKYVQTQEPTSSEAVELSAIEKLDSSILKLTTAMPSKKAVRELGEQALHHLPASIAELSEDLGSIKQIVHDNPNDGQIIGKAIAFYRTCSLQVEWSTSIRALCMANLHEVAGESLDSAPVELYRLAKLAVELPET
;
A
#
# COMPACT_ATOMS: atom_id res chain seq x y z
N MET A 1 14.76 -24.43 36.43
CA MET A 1 15.29 -23.95 35.13
C MET A 1 16.61 -24.63 34.88
N ASP A 2 16.71 -25.37 33.78
CA ASP A 2 17.88 -26.20 33.44
C ASP A 2 19.07 -25.35 33.00
N LYS A 3 20.22 -25.50 33.67
CA LYS A 3 21.47 -24.77 33.37
C LYS A 3 21.93 -24.95 31.91
N ARG A 4 21.50 -26.02 31.25
CA ARG A 4 21.78 -26.32 29.83
C ARG A 4 21.05 -25.38 28.85
N LYS A 5 19.88 -24.83 29.22
CA LYS A 5 19.12 -23.92 28.34
C LYS A 5 19.69 -22.49 28.32
N ILE A 6 20.37 -22.07 29.40
CA ILE A 6 20.97 -20.73 29.51
C ILE A 6 22.21 -20.60 28.62
N ILE A 7 23.03 -21.66 28.54
CA ILE A 7 24.25 -21.66 27.71
C ILE A 7 23.90 -21.60 26.22
N LEU A 8 22.81 -22.26 25.80
CA LEU A 8 22.39 -22.26 24.39
C LEU A 8 21.91 -20.87 23.93
N LEU A 9 21.20 -20.13 24.79
CA LEU A 9 20.71 -18.78 24.46
C LEU A 9 21.84 -17.75 24.37
N ALA A 10 22.88 -17.87 25.18
CA ALA A 10 24.04 -16.97 25.13
C ALA A 10 24.86 -17.12 23.84
N LEU A 11 24.90 -18.32 23.26
CA LEU A 11 25.64 -18.60 22.03
C LEU A 11 24.94 -18.00 20.78
N ILE A 12 23.60 -17.97 20.76
CA ILE A 12 22.83 -17.40 19.65
C ILE A 12 23.02 -15.87 19.58
N PHE A 13 23.05 -15.17 20.72
CA PHE A 13 23.25 -13.71 20.73
C PHE A 13 24.64 -13.28 20.27
N SER A 14 25.64 -14.15 20.38
CA SER A 14 27.03 -13.82 20.00
C SER A 14 27.26 -13.83 18.48
N ILE A 15 26.45 -14.57 17.72
CA ILE A 15 26.60 -14.68 16.25
C ILE A 15 25.99 -13.47 15.53
N SER A 16 24.94 -12.85 16.10
CA SER A 16 24.26 -11.71 15.49
C SER A 16 25.06 -10.39 15.51
N ALA A 17 26.11 -10.29 16.34
CA ALA A 17 26.95 -9.10 16.41
C ALA A 17 28.06 -9.04 15.33
N LEU A 18 28.30 -10.13 14.59
CA LEU A 18 29.41 -10.21 13.63
C LEU A 18 29.02 -9.86 12.18
N ILE A 19 27.72 -9.73 11.87
CA ILE A 19 27.24 -9.51 10.49
C ILE A 19 26.98 -8.02 10.19
N GLY A 20 27.01 -7.13 11.19
CA GLY A 20 26.70 -5.71 11.04
C GLY A 20 27.84 -4.78 10.62
N SER A 21 29.03 -5.29 10.28
CA SER A 21 30.24 -4.45 10.15
C SER A 21 31.01 -4.62 8.84
N GLN A 22 30.34 -4.72 7.68
CA GLN A 22 30.98 -4.57 6.37
C GLN A 22 30.06 -3.91 5.35
N ASN A 23 29.83 -2.59 5.46
CA ASN A 23 29.50 -1.79 4.29
C ASN A 23 29.83 -0.31 4.52
N ARG A 24 31.12 0.02 4.48
CA ARG A 24 31.61 1.39 4.37
C ARG A 24 32.27 1.52 3.00
N SER A 25 31.47 1.83 1.99
CA SER A 25 31.97 2.16 0.66
C SER A 25 32.66 3.51 0.70
N ASP A 26 33.98 3.49 0.56
CA ASP A 26 34.84 4.64 0.31
C ASP A 26 34.45 5.33 -1.01
N VAL A 27 33.61 6.35 -0.94
CA VAL A 27 33.46 7.32 -2.05
C VAL A 27 34.62 8.30 -1.96
N LYS A 28 35.74 7.95 -2.60
CA LYS A 28 36.84 8.90 -2.87
C LYS A 28 36.32 10.04 -3.75
N ALA A 29 36.17 11.21 -3.14
CA ALA A 29 35.91 12.46 -3.84
C ALA A 29 37.10 12.81 -4.75
N ILE A 30 36.97 12.54 -6.05
CA ILE A 30 37.90 13.05 -7.07
C ILE A 30 37.59 14.54 -7.23
N LYS A 31 38.42 15.37 -6.60
CA LYS A 31 38.36 16.83 -6.71
C LYS A 31 38.91 17.26 -8.07
N VAL A 32 38.09 17.18 -9.11
CA VAL A 32 38.41 17.76 -10.43
C VAL A 32 38.26 19.27 -10.34
N LYS A 33 39.36 19.99 -10.60
CA LYS A 33 39.42 21.46 -10.68
C LYS A 33 38.68 21.89 -11.96
N PRO A 34 37.56 22.65 -11.90
CA PRO A 34 36.91 23.08 -13.12
C PRO A 34 37.75 24.16 -13.81
N VAL A 35 38.19 23.84 -15.03
CA VAL A 35 38.79 24.78 -15.98
C VAL A 35 37.70 25.73 -16.45
N ALA A 36 37.96 27.03 -16.31
CA ALA A 36 37.05 28.08 -16.73
C ALA A 36 36.71 27.97 -18.22
N SER A 37 35.43 28.13 -18.56
CA SER A 37 34.93 28.29 -19.93
C SER A 37 33.83 29.36 -19.95
N PRO A 38 33.66 30.07 -21.08
CA PRO A 38 33.29 31.47 -21.11
C PRO A 38 31.80 31.75 -20.87
N THR A 39 31.53 32.92 -20.29
CA THR A 39 30.20 33.46 -19.99
C THR A 39 29.36 33.68 -21.25
N THR A 40 28.43 32.76 -21.51
CA THR A 40 27.29 33.00 -22.39
C THR A 40 26.10 33.40 -21.52
N LYS A 41 25.72 34.68 -21.55
CA LYS A 41 24.52 35.20 -20.86
C LYS A 41 23.27 34.58 -21.50
N THR A 42 22.70 33.54 -20.89
CA THR A 42 21.33 33.10 -21.14
C THR A 42 20.37 34.12 -20.53
N LYS A 43 19.72 34.89 -21.39
CA LYS A 43 18.61 35.78 -21.01
C LYS A 43 17.40 34.86 -20.76
N TYR A 44 17.08 34.58 -19.51
CA TYR A 44 15.85 33.87 -19.15
C TYR A 44 14.66 34.76 -19.55
N VAL A 45 13.96 34.37 -20.61
CA VAL A 45 12.61 34.87 -20.89
C VAL A 45 11.70 34.15 -19.90
N GLN A 46 11.21 34.88 -18.90
CA GLN A 46 10.08 34.41 -18.09
C GLN A 46 8.87 34.33 -19.02
N THR A 47 8.62 33.14 -19.55
CA THR A 47 7.30 32.78 -20.04
C THR A 47 6.39 32.80 -18.82
N GLN A 48 5.48 33.78 -18.76
CA GLN A 48 4.39 33.77 -17.79
C GLN A 48 3.61 32.47 -18.02
N GLU A 49 3.69 31.54 -17.08
CA GLU A 49 2.81 30.39 -17.04
C GLU A 49 1.37 30.89 -16.95
N PRO A 50 0.44 30.28 -17.70
CA PRO A 50 -0.96 30.65 -17.61
C PRO A 50 -1.45 30.39 -16.19
N THR A 51 -2.08 31.42 -15.64
CA THR A 51 -2.89 31.51 -14.43
C THR A 51 -3.36 30.14 -13.97
N SER A 52 -2.88 29.73 -12.80
CA SER A 52 -3.33 28.54 -12.09
C SER A 52 -4.85 28.47 -12.11
N SER A 53 -5.40 27.47 -12.77
CA SER A 53 -6.74 27.02 -12.43
C SER A 53 -6.71 26.69 -10.95
N GLU A 54 -7.54 27.35 -10.14
CA GLU A 54 -7.76 26.96 -8.75
C GLU A 54 -8.14 25.49 -8.75
N ALA A 55 -7.18 24.61 -8.43
CA ALA A 55 -7.44 23.21 -8.23
C ALA A 55 -8.30 23.15 -6.98
N VAL A 56 -9.59 22.86 -7.16
CA VAL A 56 -10.51 22.66 -6.04
C VAL A 56 -9.95 21.52 -5.21
N GLU A 57 -9.37 21.85 -4.07
CA GLU A 57 -8.80 20.87 -3.18
C GLU A 57 -9.96 20.09 -2.53
N LEU A 58 -10.14 18.85 -2.97
CA LEU A 58 -11.15 17.97 -2.40
C LEU A 58 -10.88 17.74 -0.91
N SER A 59 -11.95 17.75 -0.12
CA SER A 59 -11.91 17.31 1.27
C SER A 59 -11.51 15.83 1.38
N ALA A 60 -11.05 15.40 2.55
CA ALA A 60 -10.62 14.01 2.77
C ALA A 60 -11.77 13.00 2.51
N ILE A 61 -13.00 13.35 2.85
CA ILE A 61 -14.18 12.50 2.61
C ILE A 61 -14.51 12.41 1.11
N GLU A 62 -14.35 13.50 0.35
CA GLU A 62 -14.54 13.49 -1.11
C GLU A 62 -13.43 12.70 -1.81
N LYS A 63 -12.19 12.79 -1.32
CA LYS A 63 -11.07 11.96 -1.80
C LYS A 63 -11.33 10.49 -1.55
N LEU A 64 -11.88 10.13 -0.38
CA LEU A 64 -12.29 8.77 -0.07
C LEU A 64 -13.36 8.28 -1.05
N ASP A 65 -14.37 9.08 -1.31
CA ASP A 65 -15.47 8.74 -2.22
C ASP A 65 -15.01 8.55 -3.65
N SER A 66 -14.16 9.46 -4.13
CA SER A 66 -13.54 9.33 -5.44
C SER A 66 -12.72 8.04 -5.56
N SER A 67 -11.96 7.69 -4.52
CA SER A 67 -11.14 6.46 -4.49
C SER A 67 -12.00 5.20 -4.48
N ILE A 68 -13.07 5.16 -3.67
CA ILE A 68 -14.02 4.04 -3.61
C ILE A 68 -14.71 3.87 -4.96
N LEU A 69 -15.17 4.97 -5.57
CA LEU A 69 -15.84 4.94 -6.87
C LEU A 69 -14.88 4.43 -7.97
N LYS A 70 -13.64 4.90 -7.98
CA LYS A 70 -12.61 4.44 -8.91
C LYS A 70 -12.39 2.93 -8.79
N LEU A 71 -12.19 2.43 -7.57
CA LEU A 71 -11.97 1.00 -7.32
C LEU A 71 -13.17 0.14 -7.75
N THR A 72 -14.37 0.53 -7.33
CA THR A 72 -15.59 -0.23 -7.65
C THR A 72 -15.88 -0.31 -9.13
N THR A 73 -15.44 0.67 -9.93
CA THR A 73 -15.63 0.69 -11.38
C THR A 73 -14.46 0.07 -12.16
N ALA A 74 -13.23 0.15 -11.64
CA ALA A 74 -12.02 -0.34 -12.30
C ALA A 74 -11.68 -1.81 -11.99
N MET A 75 -12.34 -2.43 -11.00
CA MET A 75 -12.02 -3.79 -10.59
C MET A 75 -12.26 -4.80 -11.74
N PRO A 76 -11.24 -5.55 -12.18
CA PRO A 76 -11.40 -6.58 -13.18
C PRO A 76 -12.18 -7.75 -12.58
N SER A 77 -13.10 -8.29 -13.38
CA SER A 77 -13.80 -9.52 -13.01
C SER A 77 -12.84 -10.71 -13.00
N LYS A 78 -13.18 -11.76 -12.25
CA LYS A 78 -12.49 -13.06 -12.29
C LYS A 78 -12.28 -13.56 -13.72
N LYS A 79 -13.28 -13.39 -14.59
CA LYS A 79 -13.21 -13.77 -16.00
C LYS A 79 -12.11 -13.00 -16.73
N ALA A 80 -12.08 -11.67 -16.58
CA ALA A 80 -11.06 -10.83 -17.21
C ALA A 80 -9.65 -11.18 -16.74
N VAL A 81 -9.47 -11.55 -15.47
CA VAL A 81 -8.17 -12.00 -14.94
C VAL A 81 -7.77 -13.37 -15.50
N ARG A 82 -8.71 -14.33 -15.60
CA ARG A 82 -8.45 -15.66 -16.19
C ARG A 82 -8.05 -15.57 -17.67
N GLU A 83 -8.59 -14.60 -18.40
CA GLU A 83 -8.28 -14.36 -19.82
C GLU A 83 -6.86 -13.81 -20.08
N LEU A 84 -6.15 -13.31 -19.05
CA LEU A 84 -4.77 -12.81 -19.19
C LEU A 84 -3.74 -13.91 -19.51
N GLY A 85 -4.12 -15.18 -19.38
CA GLY A 85 -3.29 -16.34 -19.72
C GLY A 85 -2.21 -16.68 -18.68
N GLU A 86 -1.69 -17.91 -18.72
CA GLU A 86 -0.74 -18.42 -17.72
C GLU A 86 0.59 -17.65 -17.66
N GLN A 87 1.03 -17.07 -18.78
CA GLN A 87 2.27 -16.29 -18.84
C GLN A 87 2.18 -14.99 -18.04
N ALA A 88 0.98 -14.44 -17.85
CA ALA A 88 0.75 -13.29 -16.99
C ALA A 88 0.61 -13.66 -15.50
N LEU A 89 0.58 -14.95 -15.13
CA LEU A 89 0.44 -15.39 -13.73
C LEU A 89 1.76 -15.46 -12.96
N HIS A 90 2.90 -15.45 -13.66
CA HIS A 90 4.23 -15.39 -13.03
C HIS A 90 4.59 -13.99 -12.51
N HIS A 91 3.85 -12.96 -12.94
CA HIS A 91 3.98 -11.59 -12.49
C HIS A 91 2.61 -11.08 -12.01
N LEU A 92 2.58 -10.08 -11.15
CA LEU A 92 1.32 -9.43 -10.79
C LEU A 92 0.83 -8.65 -12.03
N PRO A 93 -0.38 -8.92 -12.57
CA PRO A 93 -0.90 -8.15 -13.68
C PRO A 93 -0.96 -6.65 -13.33
N ALA A 94 -0.64 -5.78 -14.29
CA ALA A 94 -0.61 -4.34 -14.07
C ALA A 94 -1.94 -3.81 -13.52
N SER A 95 -3.07 -4.31 -14.01
CA SER A 95 -4.40 -3.98 -13.49
C SER A 95 -4.57 -4.31 -12.00
N ILE A 96 -3.97 -5.39 -11.52
CA ILE A 96 -4.01 -5.75 -10.09
C ILE A 96 -3.03 -4.89 -9.28
N ALA A 97 -1.88 -4.53 -9.84
CA ALA A 97 -0.92 -3.64 -9.20
C ALA A 97 -1.51 -2.23 -8.98
N GLU A 98 -2.14 -1.64 -10.01
CA GLU A 98 -2.80 -0.34 -9.94
C GLU A 98 -3.93 -0.33 -8.90
N LEU A 99 -4.72 -1.41 -8.82
CA LEU A 99 -5.75 -1.54 -7.79
C LEU A 99 -5.17 -1.63 -6.37
N SER A 100 -3.99 -2.24 -6.24
CA SER A 100 -3.32 -2.31 -4.94
C SER A 100 -2.87 -0.93 -4.47
N GLU A 101 -2.41 -0.08 -5.39
CA GLU A 101 -2.08 1.32 -5.13
C GLU A 101 -3.33 2.14 -4.77
N ASP A 102 -4.43 1.96 -5.50
CA ASP A 102 -5.70 2.62 -5.22
C ASP A 102 -6.28 2.19 -3.85
N LEU A 103 -6.18 0.91 -3.49
CA LEU A 103 -6.55 0.40 -2.17
C LEU A 103 -5.64 0.98 -1.07
N GLY A 104 -4.35 1.17 -1.37
CA GLY A 104 -3.39 1.85 -0.50
C GLY A 104 -3.71 3.33 -0.28
N SER A 105 -4.28 4.00 -1.29
CA SER A 105 -4.70 5.40 -1.18
C SER A 105 -5.84 5.58 -0.17
N ILE A 106 -6.82 4.66 -0.16
CA ILE A 106 -7.87 4.66 0.88
C ILE A 106 -7.27 4.49 2.27
N LYS A 107 -6.31 3.56 2.41
CA LYS A 107 -5.62 3.32 3.67
C LYS A 107 -4.89 4.57 4.15
N GLN A 108 -4.21 5.28 3.25
CA GLN A 108 -3.52 6.53 3.59
C GLN A 108 -4.52 7.61 4.05
N ILE A 109 -5.67 7.75 3.39
CA ILE A 109 -6.70 8.71 3.80
C ILE A 109 -7.20 8.41 5.22
N VAL A 110 -7.41 7.13 5.56
CA VAL A 110 -7.79 6.73 6.92
C VAL A 110 -6.67 7.04 7.92
N HIS A 111 -5.42 6.73 7.57
CA HIS A 111 -4.26 6.99 8.42
C HIS A 111 -4.06 8.48 8.71
N ASP A 112 -4.27 9.35 7.71
CA ASP A 112 -4.17 10.80 7.85
C ASP A 112 -5.33 11.41 8.66
N ASN A 113 -6.43 10.66 8.84
CA ASN A 113 -7.64 11.10 9.52
C ASN A 113 -8.08 10.10 10.62
N PRO A 114 -7.21 9.79 11.61
CA PRO A 114 -7.41 8.67 12.54
C PRO A 114 -8.52 8.90 13.58
N ASN A 115 -9.03 10.12 13.69
CA ASN A 115 -10.12 10.48 14.61
C ASN A 115 -11.42 10.82 13.89
N ASP A 116 -11.45 10.75 12.56
CA ASP A 116 -12.66 11.02 11.78
C ASP A 116 -13.49 9.73 11.66
N GLY A 117 -14.45 9.59 12.57
CA GLY A 117 -15.35 8.43 12.60
C GLY A 117 -16.18 8.24 11.32
N GLN A 118 -16.41 9.30 10.52
CA GLN A 118 -17.11 9.17 9.25
C GLN A 118 -16.20 8.55 8.18
N ILE A 119 -14.95 9.01 8.07
CA ILE A 119 -13.95 8.44 7.16
C ILE A 119 -13.69 6.97 7.52
N ILE A 120 -13.44 6.69 8.80
CA ILE A 120 -13.16 5.34 9.30
C ILE A 120 -14.36 4.43 9.06
N GLY A 121 -15.56 4.85 9.46
CA GLY A 121 -16.79 4.05 9.28
C GLY A 121 -17.06 3.74 7.81
N LYS A 122 -16.83 4.70 6.91
CA LYS A 122 -17.01 4.53 5.47
C LYS A 122 -15.97 3.58 4.87
N ALA A 123 -14.70 3.70 5.27
CA ALA A 123 -13.65 2.78 4.84
C ALA A 123 -13.92 1.34 5.32
N ILE A 124 -14.35 1.15 6.58
CA ILE A 124 -14.75 -0.16 7.11
C ILE A 124 -15.90 -0.75 6.29
N ALA A 125 -16.94 0.04 6.00
CA ALA A 125 -18.08 -0.40 5.19
C ALA A 125 -17.63 -0.83 3.79
N PHE A 126 -16.75 -0.05 3.16
CA PHE A 126 -16.17 -0.37 1.86
C PHE A 126 -15.37 -1.68 1.91
N TYR A 127 -14.40 -1.82 2.81
CA TYR A 127 -13.55 -3.01 2.86
C TYR A 127 -14.34 -4.28 3.19
N ARG A 128 -15.38 -4.17 4.03
CA ARG A 128 -16.31 -5.28 4.30
C ARG A 128 -17.03 -5.73 3.03
N THR A 129 -17.64 -4.81 2.28
CA THR A 129 -18.29 -5.14 1.01
C THR A 129 -17.28 -5.69 0.00
N CYS A 130 -16.09 -5.09 -0.09
CA CYS A 130 -15.03 -5.54 -1.00
C CYS A 130 -14.62 -6.98 -0.73
N SER A 131 -14.43 -7.36 0.54
CA SER A 131 -13.99 -8.70 0.92
C SER A 131 -14.97 -9.82 0.54
N LEU A 132 -16.25 -9.48 0.40
CA LEU A 132 -17.33 -10.43 0.13
C LEU A 132 -17.73 -10.47 -1.35
N GLN A 133 -17.12 -9.64 -2.21
CA GLN A 133 -17.53 -9.54 -3.61
C GLN A 133 -17.06 -10.74 -4.44
N VAL A 134 -17.99 -11.65 -4.75
CA VAL A 134 -17.70 -12.94 -5.41
C VAL A 134 -17.13 -12.81 -6.82
N GLU A 135 -17.40 -11.72 -7.52
CA GLU A 135 -16.89 -11.46 -8.87
C GLU A 135 -15.41 -11.04 -8.88
N TRP A 136 -14.85 -10.68 -7.73
CA TRP A 136 -13.48 -10.21 -7.61
C TRP A 136 -12.53 -11.36 -7.28
N SER A 137 -11.27 -11.23 -7.72
CA SER A 137 -10.26 -12.26 -7.48
C SER A 137 -10.01 -12.48 -6.00
N THR A 138 -9.60 -13.69 -5.63
CA THR A 138 -9.33 -14.06 -4.23
C THR A 138 -8.24 -13.18 -3.61
N SER A 139 -7.19 -12.82 -4.37
CA SER A 139 -6.11 -11.94 -3.90
C SER A 139 -6.62 -10.55 -3.52
N ILE A 140 -7.55 -9.99 -4.30
CA ILE A 140 -8.13 -8.67 -4.04
C ILE A 140 -9.05 -8.72 -2.81
N ARG A 141 -9.89 -9.75 -2.71
CA ARG A 141 -10.73 -9.95 -1.51
C ARG A 141 -9.88 -10.08 -0.24
N ALA A 142 -8.77 -10.82 -0.32
CA ALA A 142 -7.82 -10.98 0.76
C ALA A 142 -7.15 -9.65 1.15
N LEU A 143 -6.77 -8.82 0.17
CA LEU A 143 -6.21 -7.49 0.43
C LEU A 143 -7.22 -6.57 1.14
N CYS A 144 -8.47 -6.57 0.69
CA CYS A 144 -9.54 -5.83 1.37
C CYS A 144 -9.80 -6.34 2.79
N MET A 145 -9.72 -7.65 3.01
CA MET A 145 -9.81 -8.22 4.35
C MET A 145 -8.67 -7.80 5.27
N ALA A 146 -7.44 -7.77 4.77
CA ALA A 146 -6.29 -7.32 5.53
C ALA A 146 -6.46 -5.85 5.96
N ASN A 147 -6.85 -4.98 5.02
CA ASN A 147 -7.11 -3.57 5.31
C ASN A 147 -8.30 -3.37 6.25
N LEU A 148 -9.37 -4.19 6.11
CA LEU A 148 -10.49 -4.17 7.04
C LEU A 148 -10.02 -4.50 8.46
N HIS A 149 -9.20 -5.54 8.63
CA HIS A 149 -8.69 -5.93 9.93
C HIS A 149 -7.81 -4.84 10.56
N GLU A 150 -6.99 -4.17 9.76
CA GLU A 150 -6.15 -3.07 10.23
C GLU A 150 -7.00 -1.89 10.68
N VAL A 151 -7.90 -1.39 9.82
CA VAL A 151 -8.74 -0.23 10.14
C VAL A 151 -9.73 -0.53 11.28
N ALA A 152 -10.33 -1.72 11.31
CA ALA A 152 -11.25 -2.12 12.38
C ALA A 152 -10.53 -2.47 13.68
N GLY A 153 -9.30 -2.98 13.62
CA GLY A 153 -8.46 -3.27 14.79
C GLY A 153 -7.88 -2.03 15.44
N GLU A 154 -7.65 -0.97 14.66
CA GLU A 154 -7.28 0.37 15.15
C GLU A 154 -8.50 1.14 15.70
N SER A 155 -9.70 0.82 15.23
CA SER A 155 -10.96 1.29 15.79
C SER A 155 -11.27 0.54 17.09
N LEU A 156 -11.04 1.20 18.23
CA LEU A 156 -11.09 0.68 19.61
C LEU A 156 -12.35 -0.10 20.07
N ASP A 157 -13.40 -0.27 19.25
CA ASP A 157 -14.72 -0.75 19.71
C ASP A 157 -15.45 -1.81 18.86
N SER A 158 -14.86 -2.46 17.84
CA SER A 158 -15.65 -3.44 17.04
C SER A 158 -14.97 -4.76 16.62
N ALA A 159 -15.30 -5.79 17.40
CA ALA A 159 -15.65 -7.18 17.01
C ALA A 159 -14.60 -8.08 16.33
N PRO A 160 -13.70 -8.70 17.12
CA PRO A 160 -12.83 -9.80 16.68
C PRO A 160 -13.58 -11.00 16.04
N VAL A 161 -14.84 -11.23 16.43
CA VAL A 161 -15.64 -12.39 16.00
C VAL A 161 -16.17 -12.22 14.56
N GLU A 162 -16.52 -11.01 14.16
CA GLU A 162 -17.00 -10.73 12.78
C GLU A 162 -15.86 -10.85 11.77
N LEU A 163 -14.66 -10.37 12.11
CA LEU A 163 -13.48 -10.47 11.24
C LEU A 163 -13.07 -11.93 10.99
N TYR A 164 -13.13 -12.79 12.02
CA TYR A 164 -12.83 -14.21 11.86
C TYR A 164 -13.85 -14.92 10.95
N ARG A 165 -15.13 -14.56 11.07
CA ARG A 165 -16.20 -15.08 10.21
C ARG A 165 -16.03 -14.64 8.75
N LEU A 166 -15.65 -13.39 8.51
CA LEU A 166 -15.33 -12.86 7.19
C LEU A 166 -14.11 -13.57 6.58
N ALA A 167 -13.07 -13.82 7.37
CA ALA A 167 -11.84 -14.49 6.91
C ALA A 167 -12.13 -15.90 6.41
N LYS A 168 -12.97 -16.62 7.16
CA LYS A 168 -13.45 -17.93 6.77
C LYS A 168 -14.25 -17.87 5.46
N LEU A 169 -15.18 -16.91 5.32
CA LEU A 169 -15.98 -16.74 4.11
C LEU A 169 -15.14 -16.39 2.87
N ALA A 170 -14.12 -15.53 3.00
CA ALA A 170 -13.27 -15.15 1.87
C ALA A 170 -12.49 -16.35 1.30
N VAL A 171 -12.09 -17.30 2.16
CA VAL A 171 -11.35 -18.52 1.79
C VAL A 171 -12.29 -19.63 1.31
N GLU A 172 -13.47 -19.79 1.93
CA GLU A 172 -14.41 -20.88 1.62
C GLU A 172 -15.35 -20.61 0.44
N LEU A 173 -15.43 -19.37 -0.04
CA LEU A 173 -16.25 -19.04 -1.21
C LEU A 173 -15.70 -19.76 -2.46
N PRO A 174 -16.48 -20.69 -3.06
CA PRO A 174 -16.01 -21.53 -4.14
C PRO A 174 -15.59 -20.71 -5.36
N GLU A 175 -14.49 -21.12 -5.98
CA GLU A 175 -14.05 -20.58 -7.27
C GLU A 175 -14.90 -21.18 -8.40
N THR A 176 -16.17 -20.77 -8.48
CA THR A 176 -17.02 -21.06 -9.66
C THR A 176 -16.56 -20.19 -10.83
#